data_AF-A0A9E3YXJ0-F1
#
_entry.id   AF-A0A9E3YXJ0-F1
#
_cell.length_a   1.000
_cell.length_b   1.000
_cell.length_c   1.000
_cell.angle_alpha   90.00
_cell.angle_beta   90.00
_cell.angle_gamma   90.00
#
_symmetry.space_group_name_H-M   'P 1'
#
loop_
_entity.id
_entity.type
_entity.pdbx_description
1 polymer ?
#
loop_
_entity_poly.entity_id
_entity_poly.type
_entity_poly.pdbx_seq_one_letter_code
_entity_poly.pdbx_strand_id
1 'polypeptide(L)'
;MTHSTAVEHPVYNYKVVRQFTIMTVVWGLVGMLVGVVIAAQLAFPQLNFDSQWFHFGRLRPLHTNAVIFAFGGSALFATSFYVVQRTCQARLISDGLASFVFWGWQLVIVLAAITLPLGYT
;
A
#
# COMPACT_ATOMS: atom_id res chain seq x y z
N MET A 1 -27.76 26.76 -36.74
CA MET A 1 -27.81 25.87 -35.55
C MET A 1 -26.41 25.30 -35.38
N THR A 2 -25.55 26.00 -34.66
CA THR A 2 -24.18 25.56 -34.36
C THR A 2 -24.24 24.54 -33.23
N HIS A 3 -23.98 23.27 -33.53
CA HIS A 3 -23.82 22.25 -32.51
C HIS A 3 -22.58 22.59 -31.69
N SER A 4 -22.79 23.08 -30.47
CA SER A 4 -21.73 23.13 -29.46
C SER A 4 -21.38 21.68 -29.13
N THR A 5 -20.25 21.19 -29.65
CA THR A 5 -19.67 19.93 -29.23
C THR A 5 -19.12 20.16 -27.81
N ALA A 6 -19.96 19.93 -26.80
CA ALA A 6 -19.48 19.85 -25.43
C ALA A 6 -18.35 18.81 -25.40
N VAL A 7 -17.15 19.23 -24.97
CA VAL A 7 -16.04 18.31 -24.74
C VAL A 7 -16.50 17.36 -23.65
N GLU A 8 -16.80 16.11 -24.02
CA GLU A 8 -17.15 15.08 -23.06
C GLU A 8 -15.94 14.87 -22.15
N HIS A 9 -16.03 15.31 -20.90
CA HIS A 9 -14.94 15.13 -19.95
C HIS A 9 -14.71 13.62 -19.75
N PRO A 10 -13.48 13.11 -19.93
CA PRO A 10 -13.21 11.70 -19.75
C PRO A 10 -13.56 11.30 -18.32
N VAL A 11 -14.47 10.34 -18.17
CA VAL A 11 -14.81 9.80 -16.85
C VAL A 11 -13.57 9.11 -16.31
N TYR A 12 -12.97 9.68 -15.27
CA TYR A 12 -11.77 9.11 -14.64
C TYR A 12 -12.06 7.80 -13.92
N ASN A 13 -11.07 6.90 -13.88
CA ASN A 13 -11.15 5.69 -13.08
C ASN A 13 -10.75 6.01 -11.63
N TYR A 14 -11.74 6.28 -10.78
CA TYR A 14 -11.55 6.48 -9.34
C TYR A 14 -11.63 5.20 -8.51
N LYS A 15 -12.00 4.06 -9.10
CA LYS A 15 -12.12 2.80 -8.37
C LYS A 15 -10.76 2.39 -7.81
N VAL A 16 -9.74 2.32 -8.68
CA VAL A 16 -8.38 1.92 -8.29
C VAL A 16 -7.75 2.93 -7.32
N VAL A 17 -7.98 4.23 -7.54
CA VAL A 17 -7.51 5.30 -6.64
C VAL A 17 -8.09 5.12 -5.25
N ARG A 18 -9.40 4.87 -5.15
CA ARG A 18 -10.08 4.64 -3.87
C ARG A 18 -9.55 3.38 -3.17
N GLN A 19 -9.38 2.29 -3.91
CA GLN A 19 -8.84 1.05 -3.38
C GLN A 19 -7.45 1.24 -2.78
N PHE A 20 -6.52 1.86 -3.52
CA PHE A 20 -5.18 2.17 -2.98
C PHE A 20 -5.23 3.15 -1.83
N THR A 21 -6.08 4.18 -1.87
CA THR A 21 -6.21 5.17 -0.77
C THR A 21 -6.65 4.49 0.53
N ILE A 22 -7.64 3.60 0.46
CA ILE A 22 -8.09 2.82 1.63
C ILE A 22 -6.95 1.93 2.12
N MET A 23 -6.27 1.21 1.22
CA MET A 23 -5.17 0.32 1.59
C MET A 23 -3.96 1.07 2.14
N THR A 24 -3.68 2.30 1.71
CA THR A 24 -2.69 3.18 2.32
C THR A 24 -2.99 3.38 3.80
N VAL A 25 -4.23 3.71 4.16
CA VAL A 25 -4.61 3.91 5.56
C VAL A 25 -4.48 2.62 6.36
N VAL A 26 -4.97 1.49 5.80
CA VAL A 26 -4.90 0.18 6.47
C VAL A 26 -3.45 -0.24 6.71
N TRP A 27 -2.59 -0.17 5.69
CA TRP A 27 -1.19 -0.54 5.83
C TRP A 27 -0.39 0.46 6.66
N GLY A 28 -0.77 1.74 6.64
CA GLY A 28 -0.22 2.76 7.53
C GLY A 28 -0.48 2.41 8.99
N LEU A 29 -1.72 2.03 9.32
CA LEU A 29 -2.06 1.57 10.67
C LEU A 29 -1.25 0.33 11.06
N VAL A 30 -1.24 -0.71 10.21
CA VAL A 30 -0.50 -1.96 10.48
C VAL A 30 1.00 -1.69 10.66
N GLY A 31 1.63 -0.97 9.72
CA GLY A 31 3.06 -0.68 9.75
C GLY A 31 3.46 0.12 10.99
N MET A 32 2.70 1.16 11.34
CA MET A 32 2.98 1.98 12.52
C MET A 32 2.75 1.19 13.82
N LEU A 33 1.72 0.34 13.89
CA LEU A 33 1.47 -0.53 15.05
C LEU A 33 2.63 -1.52 15.27
N VAL A 34 3.13 -2.17 14.22
CA VAL A 34 4.34 -3.02 14.33
C VAL A 34 5.54 -2.18 14.78
N GLY A 35 5.63 -0.93 14.32
CA GLY A 35 6.64 0.04 14.78
C GLY A 35 6.60 0.28 16.30
N VAL A 36 5.40 0.48 16.85
CA VAL A 36 5.20 0.62 18.30
C VAL A 36 5.57 -0.66 19.04
N VAL A 37 5.22 -1.83 18.51
CA VAL A 37 5.59 -3.13 19.10
C VAL A 37 7.11 -3.30 19.16
N ILE A 38 7.83 -3.07 18.06
CA ILE A 38 9.29 -3.23 18.05
C ILE A 38 9.99 -2.16 18.90
N ALA A 39 9.42 -0.96 19.02
CA ALA A 39 9.90 0.06 19.95
C ALA A 39 9.73 -0.40 21.41
N ALA A 40 8.58 -1.00 21.74
CA ALA A 40 8.34 -1.57 23.07
C ALA A 40 9.28 -2.73 23.38
N GLN A 41 9.64 -3.57 22.39
CA GLN A 41 10.63 -4.65 22.56
C GLN A 41 12.04 -4.14 22.87
N LEU A 42 12.40 -2.94 22.40
CA LEU A 42 13.67 -2.30 22.77
C LEU A 42 13.65 -1.74 24.20
N ALA A 43 12.50 -1.23 24.64
CA ALA A 43 12.34 -0.71 26.01
C ALA A 43 12.18 -1.84 27.04
N PHE A 44 11.46 -2.90 26.69
CA PHE A 44 11.14 -4.05 27.54
C PHE A 44 11.45 -5.35 26.79
N PRO A 45 12.69 -5.88 26.89
CA PRO A 45 13.10 -7.07 26.15
C PRO A 45 12.24 -8.32 26.40
N GLN A 46 11.53 -8.38 27.53
CA GLN A 46 10.60 -9.47 27.86
C GLN A 46 9.45 -9.60 26.86
N LEU A 47 9.11 -8.53 26.12
CA LEU A 47 8.08 -8.53 25.08
C LEU A 47 8.49 -9.27 23.79
N ASN A 48 9.70 -9.85 23.73
CA ASN A 48 10.06 -10.80 22.68
C ASN A 48 9.46 -12.21 22.90
N PHE A 49 8.93 -12.49 24.10
CA PHE A 49 8.25 -13.74 24.48
C PHE A 49 9.01 -15.05 24.17
N ASP A 50 10.35 -14.99 24.07
CA ASP A 50 11.21 -16.11 23.61
C ASP A 50 10.70 -16.80 22.32
N SER A 51 9.91 -16.07 21.51
CA SER A 51 9.25 -16.58 20.32
C SER A 51 10.08 -16.28 19.08
N GLN A 52 10.35 -17.30 18.26
CA GLN A 52 11.07 -17.12 17.00
C GLN A 52 10.35 -16.19 16.01
N TRP A 53 9.02 -16.08 16.08
CA TRP A 53 8.18 -15.35 15.13
C TRP A 53 8.00 -13.88 15.50
N PHE A 54 7.87 -13.63 16.81
CA PHE A 54 7.61 -12.31 17.37
C PHE A 54 8.89 -11.61 17.84
N HIS A 55 10.06 -12.19 17.55
CA HIS A 55 11.34 -11.61 17.93
C HIS A 55 11.63 -10.33 17.14
N PHE A 56 12.20 -9.33 17.82
CA PHE A 56 12.58 -8.04 17.26
C PHE A 56 13.33 -8.13 15.92
N GLY A 57 14.25 -9.09 15.81
CA GLY A 57 15.04 -9.30 14.59
C GLY A 57 14.22 -9.64 13.34
N ARG A 58 13.06 -10.30 13.49
CA ARG A 58 12.16 -10.63 12.36
C ARG A 58 11.06 -9.60 12.17
N LEU A 59 10.56 -8.99 13.25
CA LEU A 59 9.55 -7.94 13.18
C LEU A 59 10.08 -6.63 12.59
N ARG A 60 11.37 -6.34 12.72
CA ARG A 60 11.97 -5.12 12.14
C ARG A 60 11.91 -5.12 10.60
N PRO A 61 12.38 -6.16 9.87
CA PRO A 61 12.15 -6.26 8.44
C PRO A 61 10.68 -6.16 8.04
N LEU A 62 9.78 -6.77 8.82
CA LEU A 62 8.33 -6.67 8.60
C LEU A 62 7.84 -5.22 8.70
N HIS A 63 8.20 -4.50 9.78
CA HIS A 63 7.86 -3.10 9.98
C HIS A 63 8.33 -2.22 8.82
N THR A 64 9.61 -2.33 8.46
CA THR A 64 10.20 -1.51 7.39
C THR A 64 9.50 -1.75 6.06
N ASN A 65 9.25 -3.02 5.69
CA ASN A 65 8.54 -3.34 4.44
C ASN A 65 7.08 -2.87 4.47
N ALA A 66 6.39 -3.02 5.60
CA ALA A 66 5.02 -2.55 5.77
C ALA A 66 4.93 -1.01 5.65
N VAL A 67 5.85 -0.26 6.26
CA VAL A 67 5.79 1.22 6.20
C VAL A 67 6.26 1.73 4.83
N ILE A 68 7.31 1.17 4.23
CA ILE A 68 7.83 1.66 2.96
C ILE A 68 6.97 1.20 1.78
N PHE A 69 6.78 -0.11 1.62
CA PHE A 69 6.13 -0.64 0.42
C PHE A 69 4.62 -0.76 0.58
N ALA A 70 4.13 -1.21 1.73
CA ALA A 70 2.69 -1.36 1.91
C ALA A 70 2.00 0.01 2.06
N PHE A 71 2.42 0.82 3.04
CA PHE A 71 1.91 2.17 3.23
C PHE A 71 2.39 3.13 2.13
N GLY A 72 3.70 3.34 2.03
CA GLY A 72 4.28 4.30 1.08
C GLY A 72 4.00 3.94 -0.38
N GLY A 73 4.16 2.67 -0.75
CA GLY A 73 3.86 2.20 -2.11
C GLY A 73 2.39 2.37 -2.47
N SER A 74 1.45 2.01 -1.58
CA SER A 74 0.01 2.24 -1.84
C SER A 74 -0.31 3.72 -1.96
N ALA A 75 0.33 4.58 -1.14
CA ALA A 75 0.16 6.03 -1.22
C ALA A 75 0.62 6.56 -2.58
N LEU A 76 1.78 6.11 -3.06
CA LEU A 76 2.32 6.47 -4.37
C LEU A 76 1.43 5.98 -5.52
N PHE A 77 0.87 4.78 -5.45
CA PHE A 77 -0.07 4.30 -6.46
C PHE A 77 -1.36 5.14 -6.49
N ALA A 78 -1.96 5.41 -5.32
CA ALA A 78 -3.15 6.24 -5.23
C ALA A 78 -2.92 7.65 -5.80
N THR A 79 -1.84 8.31 -5.38
CA THR A 79 -1.52 9.67 -5.82
C THR A 79 -1.16 9.70 -7.30
N SER A 80 -0.33 8.78 -7.79
CA SER A 80 0.08 8.74 -9.20
C SER A 80 -1.11 8.52 -10.12
N PHE A 81 -1.98 7.54 -9.83
CA PHE A 81 -3.17 7.28 -10.64
C PHE A 81 -4.19 8.41 -10.59
N TYR A 82 -4.27 9.14 -9.47
CA TYR A 82 -5.12 10.33 -9.39
C TYR A 82 -4.53 11.50 -10.19
N VAL A 83 -3.25 11.83 -9.96
CA VAL A 83 -2.57 12.99 -10.52
C VAL A 83 -2.45 12.85 -12.04
N VAL A 84 -1.97 11.72 -12.56
CA VAL A 84 -1.77 11.53 -14.01
C VAL A 84 -3.06 11.73 -14.80
N GLN A 85 -4.19 11.27 -14.28
CA GLN A 85 -5.48 11.44 -14.92
C GLN A 85 -5.88 12.91 -15.01
N ARG A 86 -5.64 13.67 -13.93
CA ARG A 86 -5.99 15.09 -13.83
C ARG A 86 -5.01 15.99 -14.58
N THR A 87 -3.72 15.70 -14.57
CA THR A 87 -2.72 16.56 -15.22
C THR A 87 -2.72 16.37 -16.74
N CYS A 88 -2.96 15.14 -17.21
CA CYS A 88 -3.08 14.86 -18.64
C CYS A 88 -4.51 15.00 -19.18
N GLN A 89 -5.50 15.23 -18.30
CA GLN A 89 -6.93 15.28 -18.65
C GLN A 89 -7.37 14.04 -19.45
N ALA A 90 -6.86 12.87 -19.07
CA ALA A 90 -7.08 11.60 -19.75
C ALA A 90 -7.37 10.48 -18.74
N ARG A 91 -8.25 9.53 -19.09
CA ARG A 91 -8.48 8.33 -18.26
C ARG A 91 -7.23 7.42 -18.29
N LEU A 92 -7.04 6.61 -17.25
CA LEU A 92 -6.05 5.52 -17.27
C LEU A 92 -6.21 4.63 -18.51
N ILE A 93 -5.08 4.20 -19.05
CA ILE A 93 -5.00 3.43 -20.30
C ILE A 93 -5.82 2.12 -20.29
N SER A 94 -5.91 1.46 -19.14
CA SER A 94 -6.66 0.20 -18.99
C SER A 94 -7.11 0.00 -17.55
N ASP A 95 -8.41 -0.20 -17.37
CA ASP A 95 -9.00 -0.53 -16.06
C ASP A 95 -8.56 -1.93 -15.58
N GLY A 96 -8.38 -2.87 -16.51
CA GLY A 96 -7.91 -4.23 -16.21
C GLY A 96 -6.47 -4.22 -15.70
N LEU A 97 -5.58 -3.46 -16.36
CA LEU A 97 -4.19 -3.30 -15.92
C LEU A 97 -4.12 -2.61 -14.56
N ALA A 98 -4.90 -1.56 -14.35
CA ALA A 98 -4.95 -0.86 -13.06
C ALA A 98 -5.42 -1.79 -11.93
N SER A 99 -6.42 -2.63 -12.19
CA SER A 99 -6.90 -3.64 -11.24
C SER A 99 -5.86 -4.74 -10.98
N PHE A 100 -5.12 -5.17 -12.01
CA PHE A 100 -4.02 -6.13 -11.86
C PHE A 100 -2.92 -5.57 -10.96
N VAL A 101 -2.52 -4.30 -11.17
CA VAL A 101 -1.53 -3.63 -10.33
C VAL A 101 -2.01 -3.57 -8.88
N PHE A 102 -3.29 -3.25 -8.65
CA PHE A 102 -3.85 -3.26 -7.29
C PHE A 102 -3.74 -4.64 -6.64
N TRP A 103 -4.37 -5.66 -7.20
CA TRP A 103 -4.38 -6.99 -6.58
C TRP A 103 -2.99 -7.64 -6.52
N GLY A 104 -2.15 -7.40 -7.53
CA GLY A 104 -0.76 -7.84 -7.54
C GLY A 104 0.05 -7.20 -6.41
N TRP A 105 -0.10 -5.89 -6.20
CA TRP A 105 0.56 -5.21 -5.09
C TRP A 105 0.08 -5.73 -3.74
N GLN A 106 -1.24 -5.89 -3.56
CA GLN A 106 -1.79 -6.46 -2.33
C GLN A 106 -1.27 -7.86 -2.04
N LEU A 107 -1.14 -8.71 -3.07
CA LEU A 107 -0.56 -10.03 -2.94
C LEU A 107 0.91 -9.97 -2.49
N VAL A 108 1.73 -9.10 -3.11
CA VAL A 108 3.14 -8.91 -2.72
C VAL A 108 3.25 -8.51 -1.25
N ILE A 109 2.42 -7.58 -0.78
CA ILE A 109 2.43 -7.16 0.63
C ILE A 109 2.02 -8.30 1.56
N VAL A 110 0.96 -9.05 1.23
CA VAL A 110 0.51 -10.18 2.05
C VAL A 110 1.59 -11.27 2.10
N LEU A 111 2.26 -11.55 0.98
CA LEU A 111 3.38 -12.49 0.96
C LEU A 111 4.52 -12.00 1.84
N ALA A 112 4.92 -10.73 1.76
CA ALA A 112 5.94 -10.16 2.63
C ALA A 112 5.56 -10.24 4.13
N ALA A 113 4.28 -10.05 4.46
CA ALA A 113 3.78 -10.19 5.82
C ALA A 113 3.89 -11.62 6.37
N ILE A 114 3.90 -12.63 5.49
CA ILE A 114 4.04 -14.04 5.85
C ILE A 114 5.52 -14.45 5.84
N THR A 115 6.27 -14.12 4.80
CA THR A 115 7.64 -14.60 4.57
C THR A 115 8.65 -13.98 5.52
N LEU A 116 8.52 -12.69 5.85
CA LEU A 116 9.49 -12.01 6.71
C LEU A 116 9.48 -12.54 8.16
N PRO A 117 8.33 -12.78 8.81
CA PRO A 117 8.30 -13.46 10.11
C PRO A 117 8.75 -14.93 10.07
N LEU A 118 8.58 -15.61 8.92
CA LEU A 118 9.13 -16.96 8.68
C LEU A 118 10.66 -16.97 8.58
N GLY A 119 11.29 -15.80 8.43
CA GLY A 119 12.74 -15.71 8.24
C GLY A 119 13.19 -15.97 6.80
N TYR A 120 12.24 -16.01 5.85
CA TYR A 120 12.54 -15.98 4.42
C TYR A 120 12.72 -14.51 4.01
N THR A 121 13.93 -13.99 4.25
CA THR A 121 14.32 -12.59 4.00
C THR A 121 15.22 -12.46 2.79
#